data_AF-A0A7C1P8X8-F1
#
_entry.id   AF-A0A7C1P8X8-F1
#
_cell.length_a   1.000
_cell.length_b   1.000
_cell.length_c   1.000
_cell.angle_alpha   90.00
_cell.angle_beta   90.00
_cell.angle_gamma   90.00
#
_symmetry.space_group_name_H-M   'P 1'
#
loop_
_entity.id
_entity.type
_entity.pdbx_description
1 polymer ?
#
loop_
_entity_poly.entity_id
_entity_poly.type
_entity_poly.pdbx_seq_one_letter_code
_entity_poly.pdbx_strand_id
1 'polypeptide(L)'
;MSDLIGSTARMVGGLKASRGLVSSSSRLVPEEVPIAFSYGGTTHAVMMATPDDLEDFAVGFSLAEGIIESAEDVLAIDPIEVGEGIDVQVTL
;
A
#
# COMPACT_ATOMS: atom_id res chain seq x y z
N MET A 1 0.65 -5.34 18.97
CA MET A 1 1.62 -5.21 17.87
C MET A 1 0.82 -5.35 16.57
N SER A 2 -0.08 -4.40 16.32
CA SER A 2 -1.22 -4.64 15.42
C SER A 2 -1.93 -3.38 14.91
N ASP A 3 -1.37 -2.18 15.13
CA ASP A 3 -1.96 -0.92 14.64
C ASP A 3 -1.05 -0.22 13.60
N LEU A 4 -0.06 -0.92 13.04
CA LEU A 4 1.09 -0.28 12.38
C LEU A 4 0.98 -0.07 10.87
N ILE A 5 -0.20 -0.31 10.28
CA ILE A 5 -0.44 -0.04 8.86
C ILE A 5 -1.82 0.61 8.78
N GLY A 6 -1.89 1.81 8.22
CA GLY A 6 -3.09 2.64 8.19
C GLY A 6 -4.36 1.91 7.69
N SER A 7 -5.53 2.50 7.97
CA SER A 7 -6.82 1.95 7.51
C SER A 7 -6.77 1.62 6.02
N THR A 8 -7.17 0.40 5.62
CA THR A 8 -7.17 -0.02 4.20
C THR A 8 -8.35 0.54 3.40
N ALA A 9 -9.27 1.19 4.08
CA ALA A 9 -10.44 1.85 3.50
C ALA A 9 -10.89 3.04 4.35
N ARG A 10 -11.63 3.97 3.71
CA ARG A 10 -12.26 5.10 4.39
C ARG A 10 -13.71 5.28 4.00
N MET A 11 -14.48 5.86 4.93
CA MET A 11 -15.86 6.26 4.67
C MET A 11 -15.87 7.60 3.92
N VAL A 12 -16.40 7.59 2.70
CA VAL A 12 -16.51 8.78 1.86
C VAL A 12 -17.97 9.21 1.77
N GLY A 13 -18.26 10.44 2.18
CA GLY A 13 -19.56 11.07 2.00
C GLY A 13 -19.85 11.34 0.53
N GLY A 14 -21.11 11.21 0.12
CA GLY A 14 -21.53 11.46 -1.25
C GLY A 14 -23.03 11.70 -1.37
N LEU A 15 -23.47 11.90 -2.60
CA LEU A 15 -24.88 12.06 -2.93
C LEU A 15 -25.33 10.88 -3.79
N LYS A 16 -26.50 10.34 -3.50
CA LYS A 16 -27.17 9.32 -4.31
C LYS A 16 -28.41 9.95 -4.96
N ALA A 17 -28.43 9.96 -6.29
CA ALA A 17 -29.57 10.42 -7.08
C ALA A 17 -30.37 9.22 -7.63
N SER A 18 -31.68 9.21 -7.44
CA SER A 18 -32.59 8.21 -8.02
C SER A 18 -33.98 8.79 -8.24
N ARG A 19 -34.57 8.53 -9.41
CA ARG A 19 -35.94 9.00 -9.80
C ARG A 19 -36.16 10.51 -9.57
N GLY A 20 -35.17 11.34 -9.88
CA GLY A 20 -35.24 12.79 -9.67
C GLY A 20 -35.10 13.25 -8.21
N LEU A 21 -34.91 12.33 -7.26
CA LEU A 21 -34.61 12.64 -5.86
C LEU A 21 -33.10 12.52 -5.61
N VAL A 22 -32.56 13.43 -4.80
CA VAL A 22 -31.17 13.38 -4.32
C VAL A 22 -31.20 13.19 -2.81
N SER A 23 -30.40 12.25 -2.32
CA SER A 23 -30.25 11.94 -0.90
C SER A 23 -28.77 11.89 -0.51
N SER A 24 -28.47 12.21 0.74
CA SER A 24 -27.14 11.96 1.28
C SER A 24 -26.87 10.46 1.35
N SER A 25 -25.61 10.10 1.14
CA SER A 25 -25.15 8.72 1.23
C SER A 25 -23.70 8.71 1.70
N SER A 26 -23.24 7.57 2.17
CA SER A 26 -21.83 7.32 2.40
C SER A 26 -21.50 5.95 1.84
N ARG A 27 -20.22 5.76 1.49
CA ARG A 27 -19.71 4.49 1.00
C ARG A 27 -18.30 4.28 1.51
N LEU A 28 -18.00 3.03 1.85
CA LEU A 28 -16.64 2.61 2.12
C LEU A 28 -15.88 2.55 0.79
N VAL A 29 -14.72 3.19 0.73
CA VAL A 29 -13.85 3.24 -0.46
C VAL A 29 -12.46 2.77 -0.03
N PRO A 30 -11.76 1.94 -0.83
CA PRO A 30 -10.39 1.55 -0.54
C PRO A 30 -9.47 2.78 -0.40
N GLU A 31 -8.48 2.66 0.47
CA GLU A 31 -7.39 3.62 0.57
C GLU A 31 -6.32 3.33 -0.48
N GLU A 32 -5.66 4.39 -0.90
CA GLU A 32 -4.59 4.37 -1.89
C GLU A 32 -3.52 5.38 -1.44
N VAL A 33 -2.38 4.87 -0.99
CA VAL A 33 -1.29 5.66 -0.40
C VAL A 33 0.02 5.38 -1.16
N PRO A 34 0.99 6.30 -1.12
CA PRO A 34 2.30 6.04 -1.72
C PRO A 34 3.08 4.99 -0.92
N ILE A 35 3.49 3.92 -1.58
CA ILE A 35 4.33 2.84 -1.07
C ILE A 35 5.67 2.89 -1.81
N ALA A 36 6.74 3.22 -1.10
CA ALA A 36 8.11 3.18 -1.62
C ALA A 36 8.72 1.79 -1.39
N PHE A 37 9.45 1.26 -2.36
CA PHE A 37 10.25 0.04 -2.20
C PHE A 37 11.73 0.43 -2.20
N SER A 38 12.40 0.19 -1.08
CA SER A 38 13.77 0.61 -0.85
C SER A 38 14.67 -0.57 -0.59
N TYR A 39 15.82 -0.62 -1.28
CA TYR A 39 16.81 -1.69 -1.16
C TYR A 39 18.16 -1.06 -0.84
N GLY A 40 18.84 -1.54 0.20
CA GLY A 40 20.14 -0.98 0.61
C GLY A 40 20.10 0.52 0.93
N GLY A 41 18.96 1.04 1.39
CA GLY A 41 18.77 2.45 1.73
C GLY A 41 18.49 3.39 0.54
N THR A 42 18.26 2.86 -0.67
CA THR A 42 17.85 3.66 -1.84
C THR A 42 16.47 3.22 -2.33
N THR A 43 15.57 4.18 -2.53
CA THR A 43 14.25 3.93 -3.12
C THR A 43 14.38 3.57 -4.60
N HIS A 44 13.86 2.40 -4.95
CA HIS A 44 13.83 1.90 -6.32
C HIS A 44 12.60 2.40 -7.08
N ALA A 45 11.43 2.35 -6.43
CA ALA A 45 10.16 2.80 -7.00
C ALA A 45 9.20 3.28 -5.91
N VAL A 46 8.20 4.05 -6.32
CA VAL A 46 7.03 4.41 -5.50
C VAL A 46 5.77 4.04 -6.28
N MET A 47 4.88 3.28 -5.66
CA MET A 47 3.59 2.89 -6.22
C MET A 47 2.45 3.41 -5.35
N MET A 48 1.34 3.78 -5.97
CA MET A 48 0.10 4.03 -5.24
C MET A 48 -0.60 2.69 -5.01
N ALA A 49 -0.86 2.33 -3.75
CA ALA A 49 -1.49 1.06 -3.42
C ALA A 49 -2.27 1.13 -2.10
N THR A 50 -3.14 0.16 -1.89
CA THR A 50 -3.75 -0.07 -0.58
C THR A 50 -2.66 -0.51 0.40
N PRO A 51 -2.59 0.07 1.61
CA PRO A 51 -1.55 -0.25 2.58
C PRO A 51 -1.90 -1.57 3.30
N ASP A 52 -1.84 -2.68 2.58
CA ASP A 52 -2.12 -4.02 3.10
C ASP A 52 -1.21 -5.04 2.38
N ASP A 53 -0.99 -6.19 3.01
CA ASP A 53 -0.19 -7.30 2.46
C ASP A 53 1.17 -6.87 1.87
N LEU A 54 1.84 -5.89 2.51
CA LEU A 54 3.02 -5.22 1.95
C LEU A 54 4.25 -6.14 1.81
N GLU A 55 4.36 -7.18 2.64
CA GLU A 55 5.43 -8.18 2.52
C GLU A 55 5.31 -8.97 1.21
N ASP A 56 4.11 -9.50 0.93
CA ASP A 56 3.81 -10.21 -0.31
C ASP A 56 3.96 -9.29 -1.52
N PHE A 57 3.54 -8.03 -1.38
CA PHE A 57 3.69 -7.04 -2.45
C PHE A 57 5.16 -6.74 -2.75
N ALA A 58 6.01 -6.61 -1.72
CA ALA A 58 7.44 -6.39 -1.91
C ALA A 58 8.12 -7.58 -2.59
N VAL A 59 7.81 -8.81 -2.20
CA VAL A 59 8.35 -10.01 -2.86
C VAL A 59 7.90 -10.06 -4.33
N GLY A 60 6.60 -9.88 -4.58
CA GLY A 60 6.02 -9.90 -5.92
C GLY A 60 6.60 -8.81 -6.83
N PHE A 61 6.73 -7.58 -6.30
CA PHE A 61 7.37 -6.47 -7.01
C PHE A 61 8.84 -6.77 -7.33
N SER A 62 9.59 -7.27 -6.34
CA SER A 62 11.01 -7.61 -6.51
C SER A 62 11.22 -8.65 -7.60
N LEU A 63 10.38 -9.69 -7.65
CA LEU A 63 10.42 -10.71 -8.71
C LEU A 63 10.05 -10.13 -10.08
N ALA A 64 8.98 -9.32 -10.14
CA ALA A 64 8.47 -8.75 -11.39
C ALA A 64 9.46 -7.79 -12.05
N GLU A 65 10.18 -6.99 -11.24
CA GLU A 65 11.21 -6.06 -11.71
C GLU A 65 12.59 -6.73 -11.90
N GLY A 66 12.74 -8.01 -11.56
CA GLY A 66 14.00 -8.74 -11.67
C GLY A 66 15.07 -8.27 -10.67
N ILE A 67 14.65 -7.76 -9.51
CA ILE A 67 15.53 -7.36 -8.41
C ILE A 67 16.05 -8.60 -7.66
N ILE A 68 15.23 -9.65 -7.58
CA ILE A 68 15.57 -10.96 -7.01
C ILE A 68 15.24 -12.08 -8.00
N GLU A 69 15.92 -13.22 -7.89
CA GLU A 69 15.65 -14.42 -8.70
C GLU A 69 14.74 -15.42 -7.96
N SER A 70 14.76 -15.39 -6.63
CA SER A 70 13.96 -16.23 -5.74
C SER A 70 13.44 -15.43 -4.55
N ALA A 71 12.29 -15.83 -4.00
CA ALA A 71 11.78 -15.26 -2.75
C ALA A 71 12.74 -15.49 -1.56
N GLU A 72 13.59 -16.52 -1.64
CA GLU A 72 14.63 -16.81 -0.62
C GLU A 72 15.75 -15.77 -0.59
N ASP A 73 15.87 -14.94 -1.64
CA ASP A 73 16.83 -13.83 -1.68
C ASP A 73 16.41 -12.68 -0.75
N VAL A 74 15.21 -12.71 -0.17
CA VAL A 74 14.74 -11.68 0.77
C VAL A 74 15.03 -12.10 2.21
N LEU A 75 15.91 -11.38 2.89
CA LEU A 75 16.31 -11.61 4.27
C LEU A 75 15.37 -10.95 5.29
N ALA A 76 14.80 -9.80 4.96
CA ALA A 76 13.85 -9.07 5.80
C ALA A 76 13.03 -8.07 4.99
N ILE A 77 11.81 -7.77 5.46
CA ILE A 77 10.95 -6.72 4.93
C ILE A 77 10.41 -5.92 6.12
N ASP A 78 10.67 -4.62 6.10
CA ASP A 78 10.29 -3.71 7.19
C ASP A 78 9.49 -2.52 6.61
N PRO A 79 8.15 -2.54 6.69
CA PRO A 79 7.32 -1.40 6.34
C PRO A 79 7.42 -0.30 7.41
N ILE A 80 7.75 0.92 6.99
CA ILE A 80 7.91 2.08 7.87
C ILE A 80 7.00 3.21 7.39
N GLU A 81 6.13 3.72 8.27
CA GLU A 81 5.32 4.91 7.94
C GLU A 81 6.21 6.15 7.76
N VAL A 82 6.06 6.83 6.62
CA VAL A 82 6.83 8.04 6.28
C VAL A 82 5.89 9.07 5.67
N GLY A 83 5.59 10.13 6.42
CA GLY A 83 4.69 11.19 5.97
C GLY A 83 3.28 10.66 5.71
N GLU A 84 2.81 10.77 4.46
CA GLU A 84 1.49 10.26 4.03
C GLU A 84 1.57 8.85 3.39
N GLY A 85 2.75 8.21 3.42
CA GLY A 85 3.01 6.93 2.77
C GLY A 85 3.76 5.93 3.64
N ILE A 86 4.23 4.87 3.00
CA ILE A 86 4.98 3.79 3.64
C ILE A 86 6.25 3.51 2.83
N ASP A 87 7.39 3.45 3.50
CA ASP A 87 8.65 2.96 2.94
C ASP A 87 8.83 1.50 3.33
N VAL A 88 8.72 0.61 2.36
CA VAL A 88 8.96 -0.83 2.51
C VAL A 88 10.43 -1.09 2.26
N GLN A 89 11.18 -1.26 3.36
CA GLN A 89 12.61 -1.51 3.31
C GLN A 89 12.85 -3.00 3.19
N VAL A 90 13.48 -3.41 2.09
CA VAL A 90 13.78 -4.81 1.80
C VAL A 90 15.27 -5.05 1.96
N THR A 91 15.60 -6.04 2.78
CA THR A 91 16.97 -6.55 2.93
C THR A 91 17.10 -7.80 2.07
N LEU A 92 18.11 -7.81 1.19
CA LEU A 92 18.48 -8.94 0.33
C LEU A 92 19.80 -9.58 0.80
#